data_AF-A0A0C2FT55-F1
#
_entry.id   AF-A0A0C2FT55-F1
#
_cell.length_a   1.000
_cell.length_b   1.000
_cell.length_c   1.000
_cell.angle_alpha   90.00
_cell.angle_beta   90.00
_cell.angle_gamma   90.00
#
_symmetry.space_group_name_H-M   'P 1'
#
loop_
_entity.id
_entity.type
_entity.pdbx_description
1 polymer ?
#
loop_
_entity_poly.entity_id
_entity_poly.type
_entity_poly.pdbx_seq_one_letter_code
_entity_poly.pdbx_strand_id
1 'polypeptide(L)'
;MSLAMDNLALVHEIAIDPNFSVSEIPKNPIEAAVKENMYRAYWDILTEDLQKDPPDHTHAFNLLMEIKQTILEDILSPAHVRLRAEVDSVLDENTLRNKLEQNCLDVQGIGRFIVGLLGRLCAPERDTLVEKLRHEEGIVELIRGIFGLIDIMKNDLTNYTISQNRDAVEEYSAQFEYKEFLKFLDKFPDGSVQTKEWLKMAYHEAFPSTSLTNSEPEAKREKVEERTPSDQEVIKSTSKGYLRLVQSQSPSPFPETMRIDKVRLCALAEKFLQMNIVTSAVFVACNLAGKQVSESEGFKKSLKDQLIIITNDIEEK
;
A
#
# COMPACT_ATOMS: atom_id res chain seq x y z
N MET A 1 12.41 -1.13 9.69
CA MET A 1 12.03 0.30 9.53
C MET A 1 11.42 0.73 10.87
N SER A 2 11.53 1.98 11.30
CA SER A 2 10.90 2.38 12.57
C SER A 2 9.39 2.61 12.34
N LEU A 3 8.56 2.33 13.34
CA LEU A 3 7.09 2.50 13.27
C LEU A 3 6.67 3.88 12.75
N ALA A 4 7.44 4.93 13.07
CA ALA A 4 7.19 6.29 12.59
C ALA A 4 7.40 6.44 11.06
N MET A 5 8.40 5.77 10.50
CA MET A 5 8.66 5.78 9.05
C MET A 5 7.63 4.93 8.30
N ASP A 6 7.15 3.85 8.91
CA ASP A 6 6.08 3.02 8.33
C ASP A 6 4.76 3.80 8.27
N ASN A 7 4.43 4.55 9.33
CA ASN A 7 3.26 5.44 9.34
C ASN A 7 3.38 6.58 8.31
N LEU A 8 4.58 7.18 8.20
CA LEU A 8 4.86 8.22 7.21
C LEU A 8 4.68 7.70 5.78
N ALA A 9 5.26 6.53 5.49
CA ALA A 9 5.12 5.88 4.19
C ALA A 9 3.65 5.53 3.91
N LEU A 10 2.89 5.04 4.89
CA LEU A 10 1.47 4.74 4.72
C LEU A 10 0.65 5.99 4.34
N VAL A 11 0.81 7.10 5.06
CA VAL A 11 0.10 8.35 4.77
C VAL A 11 0.46 8.87 3.37
N HIS A 12 1.75 8.82 3.02
CA HIS A 12 2.25 9.21 1.71
C HIS A 12 1.68 8.34 0.58
N GLU A 13 1.68 7.01 0.73
CA GLU A 13 1.13 6.10 -0.27
C GLU A 13 -0.39 6.27 -0.43
N ILE A 14 -1.13 6.51 0.67
CA ILE A 14 -2.54 6.87 0.58
C ILE A 14 -2.67 8.18 -0.21
N ALA A 15 -1.91 9.23 0.07
CA ALA A 15 -2.07 10.52 -0.61
C ALA A 15 -1.70 10.48 -2.11
N ILE A 16 -0.74 9.65 -2.52
CA ILE A 16 -0.21 9.68 -3.90
C ILE A 16 -0.82 8.62 -4.81
N ASP A 17 -1.14 7.42 -4.32
CA ASP A 17 -1.74 6.36 -5.13
C ASP A 17 -3.27 6.38 -5.01
N PRO A 18 -4.01 6.80 -6.06
CA PRO A 18 -5.48 6.81 -6.04
C PRO A 18 -6.08 5.40 -5.88
N ASN A 19 -5.35 4.37 -6.30
CA ASN A 19 -5.77 2.97 -6.23
C ASN A 19 -5.23 2.24 -5.00
N PHE A 20 -4.65 2.96 -4.04
CA PHE A 20 -4.11 2.36 -2.83
C PHE A 20 -5.17 1.53 -2.12
N SER A 21 -4.84 0.27 -1.84
CA SER A 21 -5.68 -0.65 -1.08
C SER A 21 -4.81 -1.52 -0.17
N VAL A 22 -5.36 -1.84 1.00
CA VAL A 22 -4.74 -2.81 1.91
C VAL A 22 -5.02 -4.21 1.34
N SER A 23 -3.95 -4.89 0.92
CA SER A 23 -4.03 -6.21 0.30
C SER A 23 -4.00 -7.35 1.32
N GLU A 24 -4.70 -8.43 1.00
CA GLU A 24 -4.85 -9.65 1.81
C GLU A 24 -3.64 -10.59 1.76
N ILE A 25 -2.74 -10.38 0.80
CA ILE A 25 -1.71 -11.37 0.49
C ILE A 25 -0.53 -11.24 1.47
N PRO A 26 -0.18 -12.31 2.21
CA PRO A 26 1.03 -12.32 3.02
C PRO A 26 2.24 -12.06 2.12
N LYS A 27 3.05 -11.05 2.46
CA LYS A 27 4.22 -10.67 1.66
C LYS A 27 5.29 -11.77 1.60
N ASN A 28 5.24 -12.76 2.49
CA ASN A 28 6.22 -13.83 2.60
C ASN A 28 5.58 -15.24 2.54
N PRO A 29 5.96 -16.08 1.57
CA PRO A 29 5.46 -17.46 1.44
C PRO A 29 5.72 -18.35 2.66
N ILE A 30 6.82 -18.12 3.38
CA ILE A 30 7.17 -18.90 4.57
C ILE A 30 6.25 -18.54 5.73
N GLU A 31 5.99 -17.25 5.92
CA GLU A 31 5.05 -16.76 6.94
C GLU A 31 3.64 -17.29 6.67
N ALA A 32 3.22 -17.30 5.39
CA ALA A 32 1.96 -17.90 4.99
C ALA A 32 1.88 -19.39 5.34
N ALA A 33 2.92 -20.17 5.02
CA ALA A 33 2.95 -21.60 5.30
C ALA A 33 2.97 -21.92 6.82
N VAL A 34 3.68 -21.12 7.63
CA VAL A 34 3.68 -21.26 9.09
C VAL A 34 2.30 -20.94 9.66
N LYS A 35 1.70 -19.83 9.23
CA LYS A 35 0.37 -19.40 9.65
C LYS A 35 -0.70 -20.44 9.29
N GLU A 36 -0.64 -21.00 8.08
CA GLU A 36 -1.55 -22.04 7.62
C GLU A 36 -1.44 -23.33 8.46
N ASN A 37 -0.22 -23.81 8.73
CA ASN A 37 -0.03 -25.01 9.54
C ASN A 37 -0.50 -24.81 10.99
N MET A 38 -0.27 -23.63 11.57
CA MET A 38 -0.76 -23.30 12.90
C MET A 38 -2.29 -23.28 12.95
N TYR A 39 -2.94 -22.67 11.94
CA TYR A 39 -4.39 -22.67 11.85
C TYR A 39 -4.97 -24.05 11.60
N ARG A 40 -4.33 -24.89 10.78
CA ARG A 40 -4.77 -26.28 10.58
C ARG A 40 -4.78 -27.04 11.91
N ALA A 41 -3.67 -27.02 12.64
CA ALA A 41 -3.59 -27.69 13.95
C ALA A 41 -4.65 -27.18 14.93
N TYR A 42 -4.98 -25.89 14.89
CA TYR A 42 -6.04 -25.31 15.70
C TYR A 42 -7.43 -25.89 15.38
N TRP A 43 -7.77 -26.02 14.09
CA TRP A 43 -9.05 -26.61 13.67
C TRP A 43 -9.12 -28.12 13.89
N ASP A 44 -7.98 -28.81 13.82
CA ASP A 44 -7.89 -30.24 14.12
C ASP A 44 -8.26 -30.50 15.59
N ILE A 45 -7.79 -29.67 16.54
CA ILE A 45 -8.15 -29.76 17.97
C ILE A 45 -9.67 -29.57 18.17
N LEU A 46 -10.27 -28.55 17.54
CA LEU A 46 -11.72 -28.32 17.61
C LEU A 46 -12.50 -29.52 17.06
N THR A 47 -11.99 -30.14 16.00
CA THR A 47 -12.59 -31.33 15.40
C THR A 47 -12.51 -32.53 16.34
N GLU A 48 -11.36 -32.75 16.99
CA GLU A 48 -11.18 -33.80 17.99
C GLU A 48 -12.11 -33.62 19.18
N ASP A 49 -12.29 -32.39 19.68
CA ASP A 49 -13.19 -32.08 20.80
C ASP A 49 -14.65 -32.40 20.48
N LEU A 50 -15.10 -32.08 19.26
CA LEU A 50 -16.47 -32.35 18.81
C LEU A 50 -16.72 -33.82 18.47
N GLN A 51 -15.67 -34.61 18.21
CA GLN A 51 -15.78 -36.05 17.96
C GLN A 51 -15.82 -36.90 19.24
N LYS A 52 -15.57 -36.31 20.42
CA LYS A 52 -15.70 -36.99 21.72
C LYS A 52 -17.15 -37.45 21.97
N ASP A 53 -17.32 -38.46 22.81
CA ASP A 53 -18.63 -38.94 23.27
C ASP A 53 -18.75 -38.80 24.79
N PRO A 54 -19.52 -37.82 25.32
CA PRO A 54 -20.29 -36.80 24.58
C PRO A 54 -19.39 -35.69 23.99
N PRO A 55 -19.85 -34.96 22.96
CA PRO A 55 -19.06 -33.90 22.32
C PRO A 55 -18.73 -32.74 23.26
N ASP A 56 -17.45 -32.31 23.26
CA ASP A 56 -17.00 -31.17 24.05
C ASP A 56 -17.15 -29.87 23.26
N HIS A 57 -18.08 -29.00 23.70
CA HIS A 57 -18.36 -27.72 23.05
C HIS A 57 -17.60 -26.55 23.68
N THR A 58 -16.69 -26.80 24.62
CA THR A 58 -15.98 -25.74 25.35
C THR A 58 -15.15 -24.86 24.42
N HIS A 59 -14.42 -25.47 23.48
CA HIS A 59 -13.61 -24.73 22.51
C HIS A 59 -14.49 -23.93 21.53
N ALA A 60 -15.56 -24.53 21.02
CA ALA A 60 -16.54 -23.84 20.17
C ALA A 60 -17.17 -22.63 20.88
N PHE A 61 -17.50 -22.76 22.17
CA PHE A 61 -18.02 -21.65 22.98
C PHE A 61 -17.02 -20.48 23.06
N ASN A 62 -15.75 -20.76 23.35
CA ASN A 62 -14.72 -19.71 23.41
C ASN A 62 -14.58 -18.98 22.08
N LEU A 63 -14.63 -19.72 20.96
CA LEU A 63 -14.59 -19.15 19.61
C LEU A 63 -15.80 -18.25 19.32
N LEU A 64 -16.99 -18.62 19.76
CA LEU A 64 -18.17 -17.76 19.64
C LEU A 64 -18.00 -16.46 20.44
N MET A 65 -17.35 -16.50 21.60
CA MET A 65 -17.07 -15.30 22.40
C MET A 65 -16.00 -14.41 21.75
N GLU A 66 -14.99 -15.01 21.14
CA GLU A 66 -14.00 -14.27 20.34
C GLU A 66 -14.63 -13.61 19.11
N ILE A 67 -15.51 -14.33 18.39
CA ILE A 67 -16.29 -13.77 17.29
C ILE A 67 -17.15 -12.60 17.78
N LYS A 68 -17.83 -12.74 18.92
CA LYS A 68 -18.62 -11.65 19.53
C LYS A 68 -17.75 -10.41 19.74
N GLN A 69 -16.62 -10.56 20.41
CA GLN A 69 -15.70 -9.44 20.69
C GLN A 69 -15.24 -8.78 19.39
N THR A 70 -14.83 -9.59 18.42
CA THR A 70 -14.37 -9.10 17.11
C THR A 70 -15.46 -8.31 16.38
N ILE A 71 -16.71 -8.78 16.40
CA ILE A 71 -17.84 -8.05 15.79
C ILE A 71 -18.08 -6.71 16.50
N LEU A 72 -18.01 -6.69 17.83
CA LEU A 72 -18.25 -5.49 18.62
C LEU A 72 -17.09 -4.48 18.56
N GLU A 73 -15.85 -4.93 18.44
CA GLU A 73 -14.68 -4.04 18.50
C GLU A 73 -14.23 -3.61 17.11
N ASP A 74 -14.19 -4.53 16.15
CA ASP A 74 -13.56 -4.27 14.84
C ASP A 74 -14.59 -3.99 13.73
N ILE A 75 -15.77 -4.61 13.77
CA ILE A 75 -16.77 -4.49 12.70
C ILE A 75 -17.79 -3.38 13.00
N LEU A 76 -18.28 -3.30 14.24
CA LEU A 76 -19.33 -2.37 14.63
C LEU A 76 -18.76 -1.09 15.25
N SER A 77 -18.90 0.03 14.53
CA SER A 77 -18.73 1.38 15.09
C SER A 77 -19.59 1.60 16.36
N PRO A 78 -19.15 2.44 17.32
CA PRO A 78 -19.94 2.85 18.49
C PRO A 78 -21.33 3.41 18.15
N ALA A 79 -21.53 3.93 16.94
CA ALA A 79 -22.81 4.45 16.47
C ALA A 79 -23.88 3.35 16.28
N HIS A 80 -23.50 2.08 16.13
CA HIS A 80 -24.41 0.96 15.86
C HIS A 80 -25.12 0.43 17.11
N VAL A 81 -25.66 1.31 17.96
CA VAL A 81 -26.23 0.98 19.28
C VAL A 81 -27.22 -0.18 19.25
N ARG A 82 -28.13 -0.21 18.26
CA ARG A 82 -29.16 -1.26 18.14
C ARG A 82 -28.56 -2.63 17.80
N LEU A 83 -27.64 -2.68 16.84
CA LEU A 83 -26.98 -3.93 16.43
C LEU A 83 -26.07 -4.46 17.53
N ARG A 84 -25.36 -3.58 18.25
CA ARG A 84 -24.55 -3.98 19.40
C ARG A 84 -25.42 -4.64 20.49
N ALA A 85 -26.55 -4.04 20.83
CA ALA A 85 -27.49 -4.62 21.79
C ALA A 85 -28.08 -5.97 21.32
N GLU A 86 -28.36 -6.12 20.02
CA GLU A 86 -28.79 -7.40 19.44
C GLU A 86 -27.71 -8.48 19.58
N VAL A 87 -26.46 -8.15 19.25
CA VAL A 87 -25.28 -9.03 19.42
C VAL A 87 -25.09 -9.42 20.88
N ASP A 88 -25.14 -8.45 21.80
CA ASP A 88 -24.97 -8.71 23.23
C ASP A 88 -26.07 -9.59 23.80
N SER A 89 -27.31 -9.43 23.34
CA SER A 89 -28.44 -10.24 23.78
C SER A 89 -28.38 -11.68 23.27
N VAL A 90 -27.97 -11.91 22.02
CA VAL A 90 -27.95 -13.26 21.43
C VAL A 90 -26.69 -14.02 21.84
N LEU A 91 -25.56 -13.32 21.93
CA LEU A 91 -24.27 -13.85 22.37
C LEU A 91 -23.99 -13.46 23.83
N ASP A 92 -24.97 -13.60 24.72
CA ASP A 92 -24.78 -13.34 26.15
C ASP A 92 -23.92 -14.47 26.78
N GLU A 93 -22.76 -14.11 27.34
CA GLU A 93 -21.80 -15.09 27.86
C GLU A 93 -22.39 -15.96 28.97
N ASN A 94 -23.11 -15.36 29.92
CA ASN A 94 -23.67 -16.09 31.06
C ASN A 94 -24.73 -17.08 30.59
N THR A 95 -25.59 -16.66 29.67
CA THR A 95 -26.67 -17.47 29.11
C THR A 95 -26.11 -18.64 28.30
N LEU A 96 -25.10 -18.39 27.47
CA LEU A 96 -24.47 -19.43 26.67
C LEU A 96 -23.61 -20.38 27.52
N ARG A 97 -22.94 -19.88 28.57
CA ARG A 97 -22.19 -20.71 29.53
C ARG A 97 -23.12 -21.67 30.28
N ASN A 98 -24.29 -21.18 30.73
CA ASN A 98 -25.31 -22.04 31.34
C ASN A 98 -25.80 -23.14 30.38
N LYS A 99 -25.96 -22.83 29.09
CA LYS A 99 -26.34 -23.82 28.07
C LYS A 99 -25.22 -24.83 27.77
N LEU A 100 -23.96 -24.39 27.83
CA LEU A 100 -22.80 -25.26 27.70
C LEU A 100 -22.74 -26.27 28.85
N GLU A 101 -22.89 -25.82 30.09
CA GLU A 101 -22.90 -26.70 31.29
C GLU A 101 -24.03 -27.74 31.25
N GLN A 102 -25.15 -27.41 30.60
CA GLN A 102 -26.28 -28.30 30.38
C GLN A 102 -26.15 -29.18 29.12
N ASN A 103 -25.03 -29.10 28.38
CA ASN A 103 -24.82 -29.77 27.09
C ASN A 103 -25.94 -29.51 26.06
N CYS A 104 -26.53 -28.31 26.06
CA CYS A 104 -27.63 -27.92 25.17
C CYS A 104 -27.29 -26.69 24.30
N LEU A 105 -26.00 -26.42 24.11
CA LEU A 105 -25.52 -25.30 23.30
C LEU A 105 -25.74 -25.57 21.80
N ASP A 106 -26.61 -24.78 21.16
CA ASP A 106 -26.84 -24.83 19.71
C ASP A 106 -25.83 -23.94 18.95
N VAL A 107 -24.62 -24.47 18.73
CA VAL A 107 -23.55 -23.77 18.01
C VAL A 107 -23.96 -23.45 16.56
N GLN A 108 -24.67 -24.36 15.90
CA GLN A 108 -25.13 -24.21 14.53
C GLN A 108 -26.14 -23.06 14.37
N GLY A 109 -27.14 -22.98 15.25
CA GLY A 109 -28.12 -21.89 15.26
C GLY A 109 -27.47 -20.53 15.53
N ILE A 110 -26.52 -20.48 16.49
CA ILE A 110 -25.77 -19.27 16.80
C ILE A 110 -24.91 -18.84 15.61
N GLY A 111 -24.19 -19.78 14.98
CA GLY A 111 -23.38 -19.51 13.79
C GLY A 111 -24.21 -18.96 12.64
N ARG A 112 -25.40 -19.53 12.37
CA ARG A 112 -26.32 -19.00 11.35
C ARG A 112 -26.82 -17.58 11.67
N PHE A 113 -27.07 -17.26 12.94
CA PHE A 113 -27.39 -15.89 13.34
C PHE A 113 -26.23 -14.94 13.03
N ILE A 114 -24.99 -15.33 13.37
CA ILE A 114 -23.79 -14.54 13.09
C ILE A 114 -23.61 -14.31 11.58
N VAL A 115 -23.72 -15.37 10.77
CA VAL A 115 -23.64 -15.25 9.30
C VAL A 115 -24.72 -14.32 8.76
N GLY A 116 -25.95 -14.39 9.29
CA GLY A 116 -27.03 -13.48 8.92
C GLY A 116 -26.79 -12.03 9.34
N LEU A 117 -26.15 -11.80 10.49
CA LEU A 117 -25.74 -10.47 10.93
C LEU A 117 -24.62 -9.91 10.04
N LEU A 118 -23.55 -10.68 9.79
CA LEU A 118 -22.44 -10.27 8.94
C LEU A 118 -22.90 -10.02 7.50
N GLY A 119 -23.83 -10.84 7.00
CA GLY A 119 -24.47 -10.65 5.69
C GLY A 119 -25.23 -9.34 5.53
N ARG A 120 -25.76 -8.77 6.62
CA ARG A 120 -26.39 -7.42 6.59
C ARG A 120 -25.38 -6.28 6.58
N LEU A 121 -24.11 -6.56 6.91
CA LEU A 121 -23.06 -5.56 7.11
C LEU A 121 -21.99 -5.58 6.00
N CYS A 122 -21.83 -6.71 5.30
CA CYS A 122 -20.82 -6.86 4.27
C CYS A 122 -21.22 -6.16 2.95
N ALA A 123 -20.23 -5.97 2.07
CA ALA A 123 -20.48 -5.47 0.73
C ALA A 123 -21.24 -6.51 -0.13
N PRO A 124 -22.07 -6.09 -1.12
CA PRO A 124 -22.85 -7.01 -1.96
C PRO A 124 -22.02 -8.06 -2.69
N GLU A 125 -20.75 -7.77 -2.99
CA GLU A 125 -19.82 -8.70 -3.63
C GLU A 125 -19.56 -9.95 -2.77
N ARG A 126 -19.79 -9.88 -1.45
CA ARG A 126 -19.59 -10.96 -0.50
C ARG A 126 -20.84 -11.84 -0.31
N ASP A 127 -21.98 -11.49 -0.90
CA ASP A 127 -23.24 -12.23 -0.74
C ASP A 127 -23.11 -13.71 -1.12
N THR A 128 -22.32 -14.02 -2.15
CA THR A 128 -22.05 -15.41 -2.56
C THR A 128 -21.32 -16.23 -1.50
N LEU A 129 -20.44 -15.61 -0.72
CA LEU A 129 -19.71 -16.24 0.38
C LEU A 129 -20.64 -16.44 1.58
N VAL A 130 -21.43 -15.41 1.92
CA VAL A 130 -22.43 -15.47 3.01
C VAL A 130 -23.43 -16.59 2.75
N GLU A 131 -23.89 -16.75 1.50
CA GLU A 131 -24.87 -17.76 1.15
C GLU A 131 -24.30 -19.19 1.23
N LYS A 132 -23.02 -19.38 0.91
CA LYS A 132 -22.32 -20.66 1.14
C LYS A 132 -22.27 -20.98 2.63
N LEU A 133 -21.88 -20.01 3.47
CA LEU A 133 -21.80 -20.19 4.92
C LEU A 133 -23.16 -20.46 5.56
N ARG A 134 -24.24 -19.91 4.99
CA ARG A 134 -25.62 -20.16 5.48
C ARG A 134 -26.04 -21.63 5.34
N HIS A 135 -25.49 -22.33 4.35
CA HIS A 135 -25.78 -23.74 4.04
C HIS A 135 -24.74 -24.71 4.59
N GLU A 136 -23.75 -24.23 5.34
CA GLU A 136 -22.70 -25.09 5.91
C GLU A 136 -23.24 -25.92 7.08
N GLU A 137 -23.11 -27.25 6.98
CA GLU A 137 -23.63 -28.18 7.98
C GLU A 137 -22.59 -28.52 9.07
N GLY A 138 -21.30 -28.37 8.75
CA GLY A 138 -20.19 -28.61 9.68
C GLY A 138 -19.97 -27.46 10.66
N ILE A 139 -19.86 -27.76 11.96
CA ILE A 139 -19.62 -26.72 13.00
C ILE A 139 -18.24 -26.07 12.80
N VAL A 140 -17.22 -26.87 12.51
CA VAL A 140 -15.83 -26.39 12.35
C VAL A 140 -15.73 -25.52 11.11
N GLU A 141 -16.28 -25.99 9.99
CA GLU A 141 -16.32 -25.30 8.70
C GLU A 141 -17.08 -23.97 8.80
N LEU A 142 -18.22 -23.96 9.51
CA LEU A 142 -19.01 -22.76 9.76
C LEU A 142 -18.22 -21.72 10.57
N ILE A 143 -17.64 -22.10 11.72
CA ILE A 143 -16.88 -21.18 12.57
C ILE A 143 -15.65 -20.65 11.81
N ARG A 144 -14.89 -21.54 11.17
CA ARG A 144 -13.74 -21.17 10.34
C ARG A 144 -14.14 -20.20 9.22
N GLY A 145 -15.25 -20.48 8.56
CA GLY A 145 -15.80 -19.64 7.51
C GLY A 145 -16.24 -18.26 8.02
N ILE A 146 -16.80 -18.17 9.22
CA ILE A 146 -17.14 -16.90 9.88
C ILE A 146 -15.88 -16.06 10.13
N PHE A 147 -14.81 -16.64 10.68
CA PHE A 147 -13.54 -15.91 10.85
C PHE A 147 -12.98 -15.42 9.52
N GLY A 148 -12.99 -16.26 8.48
CA GLY A 148 -12.55 -15.86 7.15
C GLY A 148 -13.38 -14.71 6.57
N LEU A 149 -14.70 -14.75 6.75
CA LEU A 149 -15.58 -13.65 6.34
C LEU A 149 -15.27 -12.35 7.11
N ILE A 150 -15.06 -12.45 8.43
CA ILE A 150 -14.70 -11.30 9.27
C ILE A 150 -13.37 -10.68 8.82
N ASP A 151 -12.35 -11.49 8.53
CA ASP A 151 -11.05 -11.00 8.07
C ASP A 151 -11.18 -10.21 6.75
N ILE A 152 -11.95 -10.73 5.80
CA ILE A 152 -12.26 -10.04 4.54
C ILE A 152 -13.01 -8.72 4.83
N MET A 153 -14.02 -8.77 5.70
CA MET A 153 -14.80 -7.59 6.07
C MET A 153 -13.95 -6.51 6.76
N LYS A 154 -12.95 -6.88 7.57
CA LYS A 154 -12.01 -5.93 8.17
C LYS A 154 -11.22 -5.16 7.10
N ASN A 155 -10.79 -5.85 6.04
CA ASN A 155 -10.10 -5.21 4.92
C ASN A 155 -11.05 -4.32 4.12
N ASP A 156 -12.27 -4.79 3.83
CA ASP A 156 -13.30 -4.01 3.16
C ASP A 156 -13.58 -2.70 3.93
N LEU A 157 -13.72 -2.79 5.27
CA LEU A 157 -13.98 -1.64 6.13
C LEU A 157 -12.77 -0.68 6.23
N THR A 158 -11.56 -1.23 6.22
CA THR A 158 -10.32 -0.44 6.19
C THR A 158 -10.20 0.34 4.88
N ASN A 159 -10.39 -0.33 3.74
CA ASN A 159 -10.35 0.28 2.42
C ASN A 159 -11.48 1.32 2.24
N TYR A 160 -12.68 1.03 2.75
CA TYR A 160 -13.77 1.99 2.80
C TYR A 160 -13.38 3.22 3.63
N THR A 161 -12.82 3.04 4.82
CA THR A 161 -12.39 4.15 5.68
C THR A 161 -11.30 4.99 5.00
N ILE A 162 -10.34 4.36 4.34
CA ILE A 162 -9.33 5.07 3.54
C ILE A 162 -10.00 5.89 2.43
N SER A 163 -10.92 5.30 1.67
CA SER A 163 -11.61 6.01 0.59
C SER A 163 -12.42 7.22 1.08
N GLN A 164 -13.08 7.11 2.24
CA GLN A 164 -13.88 8.20 2.82
C GLN A 164 -13.04 9.37 3.33
N ASN A 165 -11.82 9.08 3.80
CA ASN A 165 -10.93 10.10 4.37
C ASN A 165 -9.83 10.53 3.39
N ARG A 166 -9.80 9.99 2.17
CA ARG A 166 -8.74 10.21 1.18
C ARG A 166 -8.53 11.68 0.89
N ASP A 167 -9.59 12.43 0.59
CA ASP A 167 -9.52 13.86 0.28
C ASP A 167 -8.83 14.64 1.40
N ALA A 168 -9.16 14.32 2.67
CA ALA A 168 -8.53 14.95 3.83
C ALA A 168 -7.05 14.53 3.97
N VAL A 169 -6.72 13.26 3.72
CA VAL A 169 -5.33 12.80 3.74
C VAL A 169 -4.51 13.50 2.65
N GLU A 170 -5.04 13.64 1.44
CA GLU A 170 -4.39 14.35 0.34
C GLU A 170 -4.13 15.81 0.72
N GLU A 171 -5.11 16.52 1.30
CA GLU A 171 -4.97 17.91 1.74
C GLU A 171 -3.89 18.12 2.80
N TYR A 172 -3.78 17.22 3.80
CA TYR A 172 -2.89 17.39 4.96
C TYR A 172 -1.56 16.62 4.89
N SER A 173 -1.41 15.69 3.94
CA SER A 173 -0.24 14.81 3.79
C SER A 173 1.08 15.59 3.77
N ALA A 174 1.20 16.60 2.90
CA ALA A 174 2.43 17.39 2.75
C ALA A 174 2.85 18.10 4.06
N GLN A 175 1.88 18.62 4.82
CA GLN A 175 2.15 19.28 6.10
C GLN A 175 2.61 18.27 7.16
N PHE A 176 1.97 17.11 7.18
CA PHE A 176 2.34 16.00 8.06
C PHE A 176 3.76 15.51 7.76
N GLU A 177 4.07 15.25 6.48
CA GLU A 177 5.40 14.81 6.05
C GLU A 177 6.49 15.82 6.41
N TYR A 178 6.23 17.11 6.15
CA TYR A 178 7.16 18.18 6.51
C TYR A 178 7.44 18.21 8.02
N LYS A 179 6.40 18.08 8.85
CA LYS A 179 6.54 18.06 10.32
C LYS A 179 7.33 16.85 10.80
N GLU A 180 7.08 15.66 10.24
CA GLU A 180 7.84 14.45 10.59
C GLU A 180 9.29 14.54 10.12
N PHE A 181 9.54 15.14 8.96
CA PHE A 181 10.88 15.41 8.47
C PHE A 181 11.67 16.35 9.39
N LEU A 182 11.05 17.42 9.89
CA LEU A 182 11.69 18.31 10.87
C LEU A 182 12.06 17.56 12.17
N LYS A 183 11.14 16.76 12.71
CA LYS A 183 11.42 15.91 13.89
C LYS A 183 12.55 14.92 13.64
N PHE A 184 12.65 14.41 12.41
CA PHE A 184 13.73 13.53 12.00
C PHE A 184 15.08 14.27 11.97
N LEU A 185 15.13 15.49 11.42
CA LEU A 185 16.33 16.32 11.41
C LEU A 185 16.78 16.75 12.80
N ASP A 186 15.85 17.02 13.73
CA ASP A 186 16.19 17.34 15.12
C ASP A 186 16.96 16.19 15.80
N LYS A 187 16.64 14.93 15.44
CA LYS A 187 17.31 13.73 15.97
C LYS A 187 18.57 13.38 15.17
N PHE A 188 18.56 13.65 13.87
CA PHE A 188 19.63 13.31 12.94
C PHE A 188 19.96 14.51 12.05
N PRO A 189 20.81 15.45 12.52
CA PRO A 189 21.15 16.67 11.78
C PRO A 189 21.76 16.41 10.39
N ASP A 190 22.49 15.30 10.24
CA ASP A 190 23.11 14.86 8.99
C ASP A 190 22.15 14.03 8.10
N GLY A 191 20.87 13.93 8.45
CA GLY A 191 19.88 13.12 7.72
C GLY A 191 19.46 13.68 6.34
N SER A 192 20.05 14.78 5.89
CA SER A 192 19.71 15.47 4.62
C SER A 192 20.94 15.78 3.76
N VAL A 193 22.07 15.12 4.00
CA VAL A 193 23.32 15.42 3.31
C VAL A 193 23.21 15.15 1.80
N GLN A 194 22.73 13.98 1.39
CA GLN A 194 22.61 13.62 -0.03
C GLN A 194 21.56 14.48 -0.72
N THR A 195 20.47 14.82 -0.02
CA THR A 195 19.42 15.72 -0.51
C THR A 195 19.97 17.12 -0.79
N LYS A 196 20.78 17.66 0.12
CA LYS A 196 21.45 18.96 -0.06
C LYS A 196 22.44 18.92 -1.21
N GLU A 197 23.25 17.86 -1.33
CA GLU A 197 24.19 17.69 -2.44
C GLU A 197 23.49 17.58 -3.79
N TRP A 198 22.42 16.78 -3.86
CA TRP A 198 21.57 16.63 -5.05
C TRP A 198 21.01 17.98 -5.53
N LEU A 199 20.45 18.79 -4.62
CA LEU A 199 19.96 20.13 -4.96
C LEU A 199 21.06 21.09 -5.41
N LYS A 200 22.24 21.04 -4.78
CA LYS A 200 23.40 21.86 -5.19
C LYS A 200 23.85 21.52 -6.61
N MET A 201 23.94 20.23 -6.95
CA MET A 201 24.29 19.80 -8.31
C MET A 201 23.25 20.29 -9.33
N ALA A 202 21.96 20.14 -9.00
CA ALA A 202 20.89 20.61 -9.87
C ALA A 202 20.92 22.13 -10.09
N TYR A 203 21.22 22.91 -9.04
CA TYR A 203 21.41 24.35 -9.13
C TYR A 203 22.56 24.73 -10.06
N HIS A 204 23.74 24.11 -9.88
CA HIS A 204 24.91 24.38 -10.72
C HIS A 204 24.70 24.03 -12.20
N GLU A 205 23.92 22.98 -12.50
CA GLU A 205 23.57 22.64 -13.87
C GLU A 205 22.52 23.60 -14.48
N ALA A 206 21.56 24.08 -13.67
CA ALA A 206 20.54 25.03 -14.13
C ALA A 206 21.11 26.43 -14.34
N PHE A 207 22.12 26.80 -13.55
CA PHE A 207 22.80 28.09 -13.58
C PHE A 207 24.32 27.89 -13.70
N PRO A 208 24.81 27.43 -14.87
CA PRO A 208 26.24 27.34 -15.10
C PRO A 208 26.81 28.75 -14.98
N SER A 209 27.69 28.97 -14.01
CA SER A 209 28.40 30.23 -13.91
C SER A 209 29.21 30.41 -15.19
N THR A 210 28.92 31.45 -15.96
CA THR A 210 29.71 31.86 -17.13
C THR A 210 31.05 32.41 -16.64
N SER A 211 31.93 31.53 -16.17
CA SER A 211 33.23 31.88 -15.58
C SER A 211 34.37 31.13 -16.25
N LEU A 212 34.29 30.93 -17.57
CA LEU A 212 35.38 30.39 -18.39
C LEU A 212 35.47 31.16 -19.70
N THR A 213 35.83 32.45 -19.64
CA THR A 213 36.68 33.16 -20.63
C THR A 213 36.76 34.63 -20.23
N ASN A 214 37.80 34.98 -19.48
CA ASN A 214 38.72 36.11 -19.72
C ASN A 214 39.43 36.48 -18.41
N SER A 215 40.75 36.41 -18.50
CA SER A 215 41.80 36.81 -17.57
C SER A 215 41.61 38.19 -16.92
N GLU A 216 41.70 38.27 -15.57
CA GLU A 216 42.76 38.98 -14.79
C GLU A 216 42.46 39.00 -13.27
N PRO A 217 43.45 39.23 -12.38
CA PRO A 217 43.50 38.64 -11.04
C PRO A 217 42.91 39.49 -9.91
N GLU A 218 42.48 38.76 -8.86
CA GLU A 218 42.26 39.16 -7.47
C GLU A 218 41.99 40.64 -7.14
N ALA A 219 40.72 40.95 -6.86
CA ALA A 219 40.40 41.92 -5.81
C ALA A 219 39.05 41.61 -5.16
N LYS A 220 39.11 41.38 -3.85
CA LYS A 220 38.02 41.37 -2.85
C LYS A 220 37.12 40.13 -2.89
N ARG A 221 37.38 39.24 -1.91
CA ARG A 221 36.38 38.31 -1.35
C ARG A 221 35.18 39.14 -0.90
N GLU A 222 34.22 39.31 -1.79
CA GLU A 222 32.89 39.77 -1.39
C GLU A 222 32.31 38.73 -0.46
N LYS A 223 31.87 39.22 0.70
CA LYS A 223 31.12 38.50 1.70
C LYS A 223 29.98 37.76 0.96
N VAL A 224 29.94 36.44 1.05
CA VAL A 224 28.81 35.65 0.55
C VAL A 224 27.60 36.06 1.40
N GLU A 225 26.92 37.13 0.99
CA GLU A 225 25.60 37.42 1.50
C GLU A 225 24.73 36.22 1.11
N GLU A 226 24.10 35.58 2.11
CA GLU A 226 23.10 34.55 1.88
C GLU A 226 21.93 35.18 1.13
N ARG A 227 22.06 35.26 -0.19
CA ARG A 227 21.02 35.73 -1.07
C ARG A 227 19.94 34.67 -1.04
N THR A 228 18.75 35.04 -0.59
CA THR A 228 17.58 34.17 -0.74
C THR A 228 17.36 33.94 -2.24
N PRO A 229 17.35 32.68 -2.70
CA PRO A 229 17.12 32.40 -4.11
C PRO A 229 15.72 32.88 -4.50
N SER A 230 15.59 33.43 -5.69
CA SER A 230 14.29 33.79 -6.26
C SER A 230 13.43 32.55 -6.47
N ASP A 231 12.10 32.68 -6.39
CA ASP A 231 11.15 31.60 -6.70
C ASP A 231 11.45 30.92 -8.04
N GLN A 232 11.86 31.69 -9.05
CA GLN A 232 12.24 31.14 -10.36
C GLN A 232 13.50 30.27 -10.29
N GLU A 233 14.48 30.65 -9.47
CA GLU A 233 15.70 29.87 -9.27
C GLU A 233 15.41 28.57 -8.53
N VAL A 234 14.54 28.64 -7.52
CA VAL A 234 14.06 27.45 -6.79
C VAL A 234 13.38 26.50 -7.76
N ILE A 235 12.37 26.96 -8.50
CA ILE A 235 11.59 26.13 -9.44
C ILE A 235 12.50 25.48 -10.50
N LYS A 236 13.42 26.25 -11.11
CA LYS A 236 14.33 25.69 -12.13
C LYS A 236 15.26 24.64 -11.55
N SER A 237 15.81 24.89 -10.36
CA SER A 237 16.75 23.97 -9.71
C SER A 237 16.07 22.69 -9.25
N THR A 238 14.88 22.77 -8.64
CA THR A 238 14.10 21.58 -8.26
C THR A 238 13.64 20.78 -9.47
N SER A 239 13.13 21.45 -10.51
CA SER A 239 12.73 20.79 -11.76
C SER A 239 13.91 20.02 -12.38
N LYS A 240 15.09 20.66 -12.43
CA LYS A 240 16.31 20.02 -12.92
C LYS A 240 16.74 18.85 -12.03
N GLY A 241 16.61 18.98 -10.71
CA GLY A 241 16.87 17.92 -9.75
C GLY A 241 16.02 16.68 -9.99
N TYR A 242 14.69 16.85 -10.17
CA TYR A 242 13.79 15.75 -10.47
C TYR A 242 14.11 15.09 -11.81
N LEU A 243 14.40 15.88 -12.86
CA LEU A 243 14.82 15.34 -14.15
C LEU A 243 16.05 14.45 -14.03
N ARG A 244 17.03 14.83 -13.20
CA ARG A 244 18.24 14.02 -12.96
C ARG A 244 17.93 12.65 -12.37
N LEU A 245 16.89 12.54 -11.54
CA LEU A 245 16.47 11.25 -10.96
C LEU A 245 15.88 10.31 -12.02
N VAL A 246 15.22 10.86 -13.03
CA VAL A 246 14.56 10.09 -14.11
C VAL A 246 15.52 9.82 -15.29
N GLN A 247 16.51 10.69 -15.50
CA GLN A 247 17.45 10.56 -16.62
C GLN A 247 18.52 9.47 -16.42
N SER A 248 18.72 8.99 -15.19
CA SER A 248 19.72 7.98 -14.85
C SER A 248 19.05 6.83 -14.11
N GLN A 249 19.42 5.58 -14.44
CA GLN A 249 18.96 4.39 -13.71
C GLN A 249 19.47 4.36 -12.26
N SER A 250 20.67 4.91 -12.04
CA SER A 250 21.31 4.97 -10.72
C SER A 250 21.81 6.40 -10.44
N PRO A 251 20.92 7.35 -10.13
CA PRO A 251 21.33 8.72 -9.87
C PRO A 251 22.12 8.76 -8.56
N SER A 252 23.30 9.39 -8.61
CA SER A 252 24.16 9.63 -7.45
C SER A 252 24.46 11.14 -7.36
N PRO A 253 24.31 11.75 -6.17
CA PRO A 253 23.72 11.18 -4.94
C PRO A 253 22.20 10.98 -5.06
N PHE A 254 21.63 10.02 -4.32
CA PHE A 254 20.17 9.81 -4.26
C PHE A 254 19.60 10.54 -3.04
N PRO A 255 18.65 11.47 -3.21
CA PRO A 255 18.14 12.26 -2.09
C PRO A 255 17.41 11.38 -1.06
N GLU A 256 17.80 11.48 0.22
CA GLU A 256 17.17 10.71 1.30
C GLU A 256 15.67 11.01 1.43
N THR A 257 15.25 12.23 1.08
CA THR A 257 13.84 12.64 1.11
C THR A 257 12.97 11.92 0.08
N MET A 258 13.55 11.38 -1.00
CA MET A 258 12.81 10.64 -2.04
C MET A 258 12.84 9.12 -1.82
N ARG A 259 13.20 8.67 -0.62
CA ARG A 259 13.39 7.24 -0.33
C ARG A 259 12.10 6.45 -0.45
N ILE A 260 10.95 7.03 -0.07
CA ILE A 260 9.64 6.37 -0.18
C ILE A 260 9.30 6.15 -1.65
N ASP A 261 9.49 7.17 -2.49
CA ASP A 261 9.26 7.14 -3.93
C ASP A 261 10.31 6.37 -4.74
N LYS A 262 11.34 5.78 -4.13
CA LYS A 262 12.50 5.22 -4.87
C LYS A 262 12.09 4.24 -5.96
N VAL A 263 11.18 3.31 -5.66
CA VAL A 263 10.70 2.30 -6.62
C VAL A 263 9.92 2.97 -7.76
N ARG A 264 9.06 3.94 -7.46
CA ARG A 264 8.31 4.72 -8.45
C ARG A 264 9.23 5.52 -9.36
N LEU A 265 10.28 6.13 -8.80
CA LEU A 265 11.30 6.87 -9.56
C LEU A 265 12.15 5.96 -10.45
N CYS A 266 12.55 4.77 -9.99
CA CYS A 266 13.24 3.78 -10.82
C CYS A 266 12.37 3.36 -12.01
N ALA A 267 11.09 3.03 -11.78
CA ALA A 267 10.16 2.70 -12.85
C ALA A 267 9.96 3.86 -13.86
N LEU A 268 9.97 5.10 -13.39
CA LEU A 268 9.94 6.27 -14.28
C LEU A 268 11.24 6.40 -15.11
N ALA A 269 12.40 6.14 -14.50
CA ALA A 269 13.69 6.16 -15.19
C ALA A 269 13.78 5.07 -16.26
N GLU A 270 13.31 3.87 -15.96
CA GLU A 270 13.14 2.76 -16.92
C GLU A 270 12.29 3.18 -18.11
N LYS A 271 11.11 3.77 -17.86
CA LYS A 271 10.21 4.25 -18.91
C LYS A 271 10.83 5.38 -19.73
N PHE A 272 11.59 6.27 -19.10
CA PHE A 272 12.31 7.32 -19.80
C PHE A 272 13.39 6.74 -20.73
N LEU A 273 14.15 5.74 -20.27
CA LEU A 273 15.12 5.03 -21.10
C LEU A 273 14.43 4.30 -22.27
N GLN A 274 13.34 3.59 -22.00
CA GLN A 274 12.53 2.92 -23.01
C GLN A 274 12.08 3.91 -24.09
N MET A 275 11.56 5.06 -23.69
CA MET A 275 11.14 6.12 -24.61
C MET A 275 12.30 6.64 -25.48
N ASN A 276 13.49 6.84 -24.89
CA ASN A 276 14.68 7.28 -25.63
C ASN A 276 15.13 6.24 -26.67
N ILE A 277 15.15 4.96 -26.29
CA ILE A 277 15.54 3.86 -27.18
C ILE A 277 14.54 3.73 -28.33
N VAL A 278 13.23 3.67 -28.02
CA VAL A 278 12.17 3.53 -29.02
C VAL A 278 12.20 4.72 -29.99
N THR A 279 12.29 5.95 -29.47
CA THR A 279 12.31 7.16 -30.30
C THR A 279 13.54 7.20 -31.19
N SER A 280 14.72 6.88 -30.64
CA SER A 280 15.97 6.84 -31.41
C SER A 280 15.94 5.75 -32.49
N ALA A 281 15.45 4.56 -32.16
CA ALA A 281 15.34 3.45 -33.10
C ALA A 281 14.34 3.74 -34.23
N VAL A 282 13.16 4.29 -33.92
CA VAL A 282 12.19 4.73 -34.93
C VAL A 282 12.78 5.83 -35.81
N PHE A 283 13.46 6.81 -35.22
CA PHE A 283 14.10 7.90 -35.96
C PHE A 283 15.17 7.38 -36.92
N VAL A 284 16.09 6.54 -36.43
CA VAL A 284 17.16 5.94 -37.25
C VAL A 284 16.58 5.05 -38.35
N ALA A 285 15.60 4.20 -38.02
CA ALA A 285 14.95 3.32 -38.99
C ALA A 285 14.22 4.10 -40.09
N CYS A 286 13.49 5.18 -39.73
CA CYS A 286 12.81 6.02 -40.72
C CYS A 286 13.80 6.75 -41.64
N ASN A 287 14.93 7.21 -41.10
CA ASN A 287 15.96 7.87 -41.89
C ASN A 287 16.70 6.91 -42.84
N LEU A 288 16.90 5.64 -42.44
CA LEU A 288 17.60 4.64 -43.24
C LEU A 288 16.71 3.90 -44.24
N ALA A 289 15.43 3.66 -43.92
CA ALA A 289 14.53 2.87 -44.76
C ALA A 289 14.06 3.57 -46.05
N GLY A 290 14.35 4.87 -46.20
CA GLY A 290 13.95 5.66 -47.35
C GLY A 290 12.50 6.14 -47.29
N LYS A 291 12.20 7.20 -48.06
CA LYS A 291 10.95 7.97 -47.97
C LYS A 291 9.69 7.11 -48.22
N GLN A 292 9.74 6.18 -49.18
CA GLN A 292 8.61 5.32 -49.53
C GLN A 292 8.19 4.37 -48.38
N VAL A 293 9.15 3.84 -47.62
CA VAL A 293 8.87 2.93 -46.49
C VAL A 293 8.45 3.73 -45.26
N SER A 294 9.15 4.83 -44.96
CA SER A 294 8.85 5.69 -43.81
C SER A 294 7.49 6.40 -43.92
N GLU A 295 7.03 6.73 -45.13
CA GLU A 295 5.72 7.36 -45.36
C GLU A 295 4.59 6.36 -45.60
N SER A 296 4.90 5.05 -45.60
CA SER A 296 3.86 4.03 -45.71
C SER A 296 2.93 4.04 -44.49
N GLU A 297 1.65 3.77 -44.75
CA GLU A 297 0.61 3.86 -43.73
C GLU A 297 0.85 2.82 -42.63
N GLY A 298 0.92 3.28 -41.38
CA GLY A 298 1.06 2.41 -40.21
C GLY A 298 2.47 1.91 -39.89
N PHE A 299 3.48 2.08 -40.76
CA PHE A 299 4.85 1.58 -40.51
C PHE A 299 5.46 2.13 -39.21
N LYS A 300 5.42 3.45 -39.01
CA LYS A 300 5.93 4.10 -37.80
C LYS A 300 5.24 3.60 -36.53
N LYS A 301 3.91 3.42 -36.61
CA LYS A 301 3.11 2.95 -35.47
C LYS A 301 3.44 1.49 -35.15
N SER A 302 3.45 0.62 -36.15
CA SER A 302 3.80 -0.79 -35.99
C SER A 302 5.22 -0.98 -35.44
N LEU A 303 6.19 -0.25 -35.96
CA LEU A 303 7.57 -0.31 -35.48
C LEU A 303 7.67 0.15 -34.03
N LYS A 304 7.03 1.28 -33.69
CA LYS A 304 6.97 1.78 -32.31
C LYS A 304 6.34 0.75 -31.37
N ASP A 305 5.20 0.18 -31.74
CA ASP A 305 4.47 -0.77 -30.90
C ASP A 305 5.29 -2.07 -30.69
N GLN A 306 5.97 -2.56 -31.72
CA GLN A 306 6.90 -3.70 -31.59
C GLN A 306 8.11 -3.39 -30.72
N LEU A 307 8.72 -2.21 -30.90
CA LEU A 307 9.87 -1.79 -30.09
C LEU A 307 9.47 -1.65 -28.62
N ILE A 308 8.29 -1.10 -28.31
CA ILE A 308 7.79 -1.02 -26.93
C ILE A 308 7.67 -2.42 -26.31
N ILE A 309 7.16 -3.41 -27.06
CA ILE A 309 7.05 -4.79 -26.57
C ILE A 309 8.44 -5.39 -26.30
N ILE A 310 9.38 -5.24 -27.23
CA ILE A 310 10.75 -5.78 -27.11
C ILE A 310 11.52 -5.12 -25.96
N THR A 311 11.21 -3.86 -25.67
CA THR A 311 11.91 -3.03 -24.69
C THR A 311 11.17 -2.95 -23.35
N ASN A 312 10.09 -3.70 -23.15
CA ASN A 312 9.55 -3.90 -21.81
C ASN A 312 10.60 -4.66 -20.98
N ASP A 313 10.79 -4.22 -19.74
CA ASP A 313 11.68 -4.87 -18.76
C ASP A 313 13.18 -4.84 -19.13
N ILE A 314 13.66 -3.74 -19.74
CA ILE A 314 15.10 -3.51 -20.04
C ILE A 314 16.01 -3.61 -18.79
N GLU A 315 15.46 -3.65 -17.58
CA GLU A 315 16.19 -3.69 -16.31
C GLU A 315 16.13 -5.02 -15.53
N GLU A 316 15.78 -6.16 -16.15
CA GLU A 316 16.09 -7.46 -15.54
C GLU A 316 17.58 -7.85 -15.73
N LYS A 317 18.50 -7.17 -15.02
CA LYS A 317 19.84 -7.70 -14.69
C LYS A 317 20.34 -7.26 -13.33
#